data_AF-A0A1A8TZ05-F1
#
_entry.id   AF-A0A1A8TZ05-F1
#
_cell.length_a   1.000
_cell.length_b   1.000
_cell.length_c   1.000
_cell.angle_alpha   90.00
_cell.angle_beta   90.00
_cell.angle_gamma   90.00
#
_symmetry.space_group_name_H-M   'P 1'
#
loop_
_entity.id
_entity.type
_entity.pdbx_description
1 polymer ?
#
loop_
_entity_poly.entity_id
_entity_poly.type
_entity_poly.pdbx_seq_one_letter_code
_entity_poly.pdbx_strand_id
1 'polypeptide(L)'
;LAYKIKYPENFFLLRGNHECASINRIYGFYDECKRRYNIKLWKTFTDCFNCLPVAAIVDEKIFCCHGGLSPDLQSMEQVRRVMRPTDVPDQGLLCDLLWADPDKDVLGWGENDRGVSFTFGADVVTKFLHKHDMDLICRAHQVVEDGYEFFAKRQLVTLFSAPNYCGEFD
;
A
#
# COMPACT_ATOMS: atom_id res chain seq x y z
N LEU A 1 -10.89 1.30 -13.32
CA LEU A 1 -10.72 2.62 -13.99
C LEU A 1 -12.04 3.28 -14.41
N ALA A 2 -12.97 2.59 -15.07
CA ALA A 2 -14.24 3.18 -15.51
C ALA A 2 -15.03 3.89 -14.38
N TYR A 3 -15.16 3.26 -13.20
CA TYR A 3 -15.80 3.91 -12.05
C TYR A 3 -15.04 5.11 -11.52
N LYS A 4 -13.70 5.13 -11.58
CA LYS A 4 -12.91 6.32 -11.21
C LYS A 4 -13.22 7.51 -12.13
N ILE A 5 -13.46 7.25 -13.43
CA ILE A 5 -13.87 8.28 -14.40
C ILE A 5 -15.32 8.72 -14.12
N LYS A 6 -16.22 7.77 -13.85
CA LYS A 6 -17.65 8.04 -13.65
C LYS A 6 -17.94 8.77 -12.34
N TYR A 7 -17.23 8.41 -11.27
CA TYR A 7 -17.43 8.90 -9.91
C TYR A 7 -16.10 9.42 -9.32
N PRO A 8 -15.53 10.50 -9.87
CA PRO A 8 -14.19 10.97 -9.48
C PRO A 8 -14.11 11.36 -8.00
N GLU A 9 -15.21 11.85 -7.42
CA GLU A 9 -15.28 12.30 -6.02
C GLU A 9 -15.83 11.23 -5.04
N ASN A 10 -16.17 10.02 -5.53
CA ASN A 10 -16.76 8.97 -4.69
C ASN A 10 -16.08 7.62 -4.81
N PHE A 11 -15.22 7.44 -5.82
CA PHE A 11 -14.47 6.21 -6.03
C PHE A 11 -12.97 6.52 -6.05
N PHE A 12 -12.23 5.94 -5.12
CA PHE A 12 -10.82 6.21 -4.91
C PHE A 12 -10.00 4.94 -5.08
N LEU A 13 -8.81 5.08 -5.63
CA LEU A 13 -7.86 3.99 -5.86
C LEU A 13 -6.52 4.45 -5.33
N LEU A 14 -6.00 3.75 -4.32
CA LEU A 14 -4.62 3.91 -3.87
C LEU A 14 -3.71 2.96 -4.66
N ARG A 15 -2.43 3.31 -4.74
CA ARG A 15 -1.39 2.49 -5.35
C ARG A 15 -0.95 1.38 -4.37
N GLY A 16 -0.95 0.13 -4.82
CA GLY A 16 -0.27 -0.97 -4.15
C GLY A 16 1.08 -1.29 -4.80
N ASN A 17 1.84 -2.21 -4.19
CA ASN A 17 3.15 -2.61 -4.70
C ASN A 17 3.08 -3.36 -6.03
N HIS A 18 1.94 -3.98 -6.38
CA HIS A 18 1.72 -4.59 -7.69
C HIS A 18 1.37 -3.58 -8.79
N GLU A 19 1.07 -2.32 -8.46
CA GLU A 19 0.90 -1.24 -9.44
C GLU A 19 2.25 -0.56 -9.80
N CYS A 20 3.30 -1.36 -10.00
CA CYS A 20 4.58 -0.91 -10.55
C CYS A 20 5.11 -1.90 -11.61
N ALA A 21 5.93 -1.39 -12.52
CA ALA A 21 6.36 -2.15 -13.69
C ALA A 21 7.21 -3.38 -13.32
N SER A 22 8.07 -3.28 -12.31
CA SER A 22 8.97 -4.38 -11.90
C SER A 22 8.19 -5.59 -11.41
N ILE A 23 7.17 -5.38 -10.57
CA ILE A 23 6.36 -6.46 -9.99
C ILE A 23 5.37 -7.01 -11.01
N ASN A 24 4.58 -6.16 -11.66
CA ASN A 24 3.53 -6.64 -12.55
C ASN A 24 4.05 -7.22 -13.87
N ARG A 25 5.35 -7.02 -14.17
CA ARG A 25 6.06 -7.69 -15.26
C ARG A 25 6.27 -9.18 -15.01
N ILE A 26 6.45 -9.56 -13.75
CA ILE A 26 6.78 -10.92 -13.29
C ILE A 26 5.51 -11.65 -12.85
N TYR A 27 4.62 -10.96 -12.12
CA TYR A 27 3.44 -11.57 -11.51
C TYR A 27 2.17 -11.45 -12.39
N GLY A 28 2.31 -11.78 -13.69
CA GLY A 28 1.18 -12.11 -14.57
C GLY A 28 0.50 -10.97 -15.34
N PHE A 29 0.43 -9.74 -14.81
CA PHE A 29 -0.33 -8.66 -15.48
C PHE A 29 0.24 -8.27 -16.86
N TYR A 30 1.57 -8.23 -17.00
CA TYR A 30 2.20 -8.04 -18.31
C TYR A 30 1.81 -9.13 -19.29
N ASP A 31 1.89 -10.40 -18.87
CA ASP A 31 1.62 -11.54 -19.76
C ASP A 31 0.15 -11.56 -20.15
N GLU A 32 -0.75 -11.19 -19.25
CA GLU A 32 -2.17 -11.01 -19.56
C GLU A 32 -2.39 -9.90 -20.61
N CYS A 33 -1.81 -8.72 -20.41
CA CYS A 33 -1.92 -7.62 -21.37
C CYS A 33 -1.36 -8.00 -22.74
N LYS A 34 -0.19 -8.64 -22.77
CA LYS A 34 0.46 -9.12 -24.00
C LYS A 34 -0.39 -10.16 -24.71
N ARG A 35 -0.97 -11.11 -23.99
CA ARG A 35 -1.77 -12.21 -24.53
C ARG A 35 -3.14 -11.76 -25.05
N ARG A 36 -3.83 -10.89 -24.31
CA ARG A 36 -5.21 -10.46 -24.63
C ARG A 36 -5.25 -9.24 -25.55
N TYR A 37 -4.19 -8.43 -25.54
CA TYR A 37 -4.10 -7.18 -26.30
C TYR A 37 -2.71 -7.03 -26.90
N ASN A 38 -1.85 -6.19 -26.32
CA ASN A 38 -0.50 -5.94 -26.77
C ASN A 38 0.37 -5.30 -25.67
N ILE A 39 1.68 -5.25 -25.89
CA ILE A 39 2.66 -4.67 -24.95
C ILE A 39 2.45 -3.15 -24.78
N LYS A 40 1.93 -2.46 -25.80
CA LYS A 40 1.65 -1.01 -25.71
C LYS A 40 0.58 -0.73 -24.64
N LEU A 41 -0.43 -1.58 -24.52
CA LEU A 41 -1.45 -1.45 -23.49
C LEU A 41 -0.87 -1.60 -22.07
N TRP A 42 0.04 -2.57 -21.85
CA TRP A 42 0.73 -2.70 -20.56
C TRP A 42 1.51 -1.43 -20.21
N LYS A 43 2.25 -0.84 -21.17
CA LYS A 43 2.94 0.44 -20.96
C LYS A 43 1.98 1.57 -20.58
N THR A 44 0.82 1.66 -21.24
CA THR A 44 -0.22 2.64 -20.90
C THR A 44 -0.79 2.42 -19.49
N PHE A 45 -0.96 1.17 -19.04
CA PHE A 45 -1.32 0.89 -17.65
C PHE A 45 -0.22 1.32 -16.69
N THR A 46 1.04 1.07 -17.00
CA THR A 46 2.18 1.54 -16.19
C THR A 46 2.16 3.07 -16.03
N ASP A 47 1.94 3.82 -17.12
CA ASP A 47 1.80 5.28 -17.06
C ASP A 47 0.63 5.70 -16.15
N CYS A 48 -0.49 4.98 -16.20
CA CYS A 48 -1.64 5.22 -15.32
C CYS A 48 -1.32 4.90 -13.85
N PHE A 49 -0.65 3.77 -13.59
CA PHE A 49 -0.28 3.34 -12.25
C PHE A 49 0.71 4.29 -11.58
N ASN A 50 1.65 4.84 -12.36
CA ASN A 50 2.62 5.85 -11.89
C ASN A 50 1.95 7.15 -11.42
N CYS A 51 0.67 7.37 -11.76
CA CYS A 51 -0.12 8.52 -11.34
C CYS A 51 -1.04 8.24 -10.13
N LEU A 52 -1.12 7.00 -9.64
CA LEU A 52 -1.99 6.68 -8.50
C LEU A 52 -1.50 7.36 -7.21
N PRO A 53 -2.43 7.87 -6.37
CA PRO A 53 -2.08 8.36 -5.03
C PRO A 53 -1.63 7.20 -4.14
N VAL A 54 -0.73 7.49 -3.20
CA VAL A 54 -0.05 6.46 -2.38
C VAL A 54 -0.63 6.35 -0.97
N ALA A 55 -1.38 7.37 -0.54
CA ALA A 55 -2.07 7.38 0.73
C ALA A 55 -3.35 8.22 0.66
N ALA A 56 -4.25 8.02 1.61
CA ALA A 56 -5.42 8.85 1.86
C ALA A 56 -5.54 9.14 3.36
N ILE A 57 -6.24 10.22 3.70
CA ILE A 57 -6.67 10.51 5.07
C ILE A 57 -8.18 10.69 5.03
N VAL A 58 -8.90 9.92 5.84
CA VAL A 58 -10.37 9.99 5.95
C VAL A 58 -10.74 10.73 7.22
N ASP A 59 -11.56 11.77 7.08
CA ASP A 59 -12.06 12.63 8.16
C ASP A 59 -10.98 13.07 9.15
N GLU A 60 -9.77 13.33 8.64
CA GLU A 60 -8.58 13.73 9.42
C GLU A 60 -8.13 12.70 10.48
N LYS A 61 -8.78 11.54 10.58
CA LYS A 61 -8.57 10.56 11.65
C LYS A 61 -8.05 9.21 11.20
N ILE A 62 -8.26 8.80 9.95
CA ILE A 62 -7.83 7.49 9.46
C ILE A 62 -6.78 7.66 8.37
N PHE A 63 -5.56 7.20 8.61
CA PHE A 63 -4.51 7.14 7.60
C PHE A 63 -4.61 5.83 6.82
N CYS A 64 -4.71 5.92 5.49
CA CYS A 64 -4.82 4.76 4.61
C CYS A 64 -3.61 4.67 3.68
N CYS A 65 -2.96 3.51 3.61
CA CYS A 65 -1.94 3.18 2.61
C CYS A 65 -2.04 1.69 2.25
N HIS A 66 -1.25 1.22 1.28
CA HIS A 66 -1.26 -0.21 0.95
C HIS A 66 -0.39 -1.02 1.92
N GLY A 67 0.89 -0.64 2.01
CA GLY A 67 1.91 -1.23 2.86
C GLY A 67 1.77 -0.73 4.29
N GLY A 68 2.65 0.15 4.73
CA GLY A 68 2.62 0.59 6.12
C GLY A 68 3.31 1.92 6.33
N LEU A 69 3.93 2.06 7.51
CA LEU A 69 4.67 3.26 7.87
C LEU A 69 6.10 3.20 7.32
N SER A 70 6.75 4.36 7.26
CA SER A 70 8.16 4.49 6.91
C SER A 70 8.93 5.16 8.06
N PRO A 71 10.18 4.76 8.36
CA PRO A 71 11.04 5.51 9.27
C PRO A 71 11.30 6.94 8.76
N ASP A 72 11.21 7.15 7.45
CA ASP A 72 11.38 8.47 6.82
C ASP A 72 10.11 9.34 6.91
N LEU A 73 8.95 8.77 7.30
CA LEU A 73 7.69 9.51 7.37
C LEU A 73 7.61 10.34 8.65
N GLN A 74 8.04 11.59 8.56
CA GLN A 74 8.03 12.55 9.66
C GLN A 74 6.90 13.57 9.54
N SER A 75 6.43 13.85 8.33
CA SER A 75 5.34 14.79 8.04
C SER A 75 4.52 14.32 6.85
N MET A 76 3.20 14.53 6.90
CA MET A 76 2.31 14.29 5.76
C MET A 76 2.67 15.13 4.53
N GLU A 77 3.41 16.22 4.72
CA GLU A 77 3.94 17.02 3.62
C GLU A 77 4.93 16.24 2.75
N GLN A 78 5.68 15.29 3.31
CA GLN A 78 6.58 14.45 2.52
C GLN A 78 5.78 13.56 1.55
N VAL A 79 4.62 13.05 1.97
CA VAL A 79 3.72 12.28 1.11
C VAL A 79 3.13 13.16 0.01
N ARG A 80 2.72 14.40 0.35
CA ARG A 80 2.16 15.36 -0.62
C ARG A 80 3.17 15.80 -1.69
N ARG A 81 4.45 15.84 -1.35
CA ARG A 81 5.54 16.23 -2.26
C ARG A 81 6.02 15.12 -3.20
N VAL A 82 5.50 13.89 -3.08
CA VAL A 82 5.80 12.84 -4.04
C VAL A 82 5.26 13.24 -5.41
N MET A 83 6.17 13.59 -6.32
CA MET A 83 5.85 13.98 -7.68
C MET A 83 5.32 12.78 -8.46
N ARG A 84 4.32 13.03 -9.31
CA ARG A 84 3.72 12.02 -10.20
C ARG A 84 3.76 12.53 -11.64
N PRO A 85 3.99 11.67 -12.65
CA PRO A 85 4.20 10.22 -12.53
C PRO A 85 5.56 9.85 -11.93
N THR A 86 5.61 8.80 -11.13
CA THR A 86 6.87 8.24 -10.59
C THR A 86 6.82 6.72 -10.55
N ASP A 87 7.96 6.07 -10.75
CA ASP A 87 8.09 4.64 -10.43
C ASP A 87 8.27 4.45 -8.91
N VAL A 88 8.14 3.21 -8.44
CA VAL A 88 8.39 2.84 -7.04
C VAL A 88 9.89 2.56 -6.88
N PRO A 89 10.62 3.31 -6.03
CA PRO A 89 12.03 3.04 -5.78
C PRO A 89 12.22 1.77 -4.95
N ASP A 90 13.43 1.22 -4.95
CA ASP A 90 13.75 0.02 -4.16
C ASP A 90 13.80 0.29 -2.64
N GLN A 91 13.91 1.56 -2.21
CA GLN A 91 13.99 1.98 -0.81
C GLN A 91 13.41 3.38 -0.56
N GLY A 92 13.19 3.70 0.72
CA GLY A 92 12.73 5.00 1.21
C GLY A 92 11.21 5.15 1.24
N LEU A 93 10.74 6.35 1.61
CA LEU A 93 9.33 6.64 1.90
C LEU A 93 8.29 6.01 0.95
N LEU A 94 8.46 6.17 -0.37
CA LEU A 94 7.50 5.63 -1.34
C LEU A 94 7.51 4.10 -1.38
N CYS A 95 8.68 3.48 -1.23
CA CYS A 95 8.78 2.02 -1.12
C CYS A 95 8.04 1.55 0.14
N ASP A 96 8.33 2.16 1.28
CA ASP A 96 7.80 1.72 2.57
C ASP A 96 6.27 1.84 2.70
N LEU A 97 5.68 2.92 2.16
CA LEU A 97 4.23 3.09 2.11
C LEU A 97 3.50 1.98 1.34
N LEU A 98 4.22 1.25 0.47
CA LEU A 98 3.68 0.18 -0.37
C LEU A 98 4.13 -1.22 0.09
N TRP A 99 5.19 -1.35 0.91
CA TRP A 99 5.81 -2.64 1.23
C TRP A 99 5.95 -2.95 2.72
N ALA A 100 5.93 -1.96 3.60
CA ALA A 100 6.17 -2.20 5.03
C ALA A 100 5.03 -3.00 5.68
N ASP A 101 5.36 -3.85 6.66
CA ASP A 101 4.40 -4.70 7.38
C ASP A 101 4.41 -4.49 8.90
N PRO A 102 3.25 -4.55 9.58
CA PRO A 102 3.22 -4.62 11.03
C PRO A 102 3.76 -5.96 11.52
N ASP A 103 4.49 -5.95 12.63
CA ASP A 103 4.97 -7.15 13.31
C ASP A 103 4.79 -7.01 14.83
N LYS A 104 4.19 -8.03 15.46
CA LYS A 104 3.90 -8.07 16.90
C LYS A 104 5.14 -8.40 17.74
N ASP A 105 6.13 -9.05 17.14
CA ASP A 105 7.34 -9.52 17.80
C ASP A 105 8.48 -8.49 17.70
N VAL A 106 8.25 -7.38 16.99
CA VAL A 106 9.19 -6.26 16.81
C VAL A 106 8.85 -5.08 17.72
N LEU A 107 9.90 -4.51 18.34
CA LEU A 107 9.84 -3.20 18.99
C LEU A 107 10.57 -2.17 18.12
N GLY A 108 9.88 -1.11 17.71
CA GLY A 108 10.42 -0.14 16.75
C GLY A 108 10.36 -0.68 15.32
N TRP A 109 11.51 -0.73 14.64
CA TRP A 109 11.65 -1.19 13.26
C TRP A 109 12.46 -2.48 13.20
N GLY A 110 12.05 -3.41 12.33
CA GLY A 110 12.72 -4.68 12.11
C GLY A 110 13.02 -4.94 10.63
N GLU A 111 13.77 -6.00 10.37
CA GLU A 111 13.94 -6.51 9.00
C GLU A 111 12.61 -7.09 8.48
N ASN A 112 12.42 -7.02 7.16
CA ASN A 112 11.23 -7.54 6.51
C ASN A 112 11.60 -8.78 5.68
N ASP A 113 10.92 -9.90 5.94
CA ASP A 113 11.13 -11.18 5.24
C ASP A 113 10.90 -11.09 3.72
N ARG A 114 10.22 -10.04 3.26
CA ARG A 114 10.08 -9.74 1.83
C ARG A 114 11.41 -9.33 1.16
N GLY A 115 12.44 -9.04 1.95
CA GLY A 115 13.71 -8.50 1.45
C GLY A 115 13.63 -7.06 0.95
N VAL A 116 12.55 -6.36 1.28
CA VAL A 116 12.29 -4.96 0.90
C VAL A 116 11.53 -4.25 2.01
N SER A 117 11.83 -2.97 2.22
CA SER A 117 11.27 -2.16 3.32
C SER A 117 11.54 -2.77 4.71
N PHE A 118 10.68 -2.46 5.68
CA PHE A 118 10.84 -2.78 7.09
C PHE A 118 9.57 -3.43 7.65
N THR A 119 9.74 -4.12 8.78
CA THR A 119 8.63 -4.39 9.69
C THR A 119 8.55 -3.30 10.76
N PHE A 120 7.37 -3.08 11.34
CA PHE A 120 7.18 -2.08 12.39
C PHE A 120 6.28 -2.55 13.53
N GLY A 121 6.69 -2.21 14.76
CA GLY A 121 6.01 -2.59 15.99
C GLY A 121 4.79 -1.74 16.33
N ALA A 122 4.01 -2.20 17.31
CA ALA A 122 2.85 -1.48 17.82
C ALA A 122 3.19 -0.11 18.43
N ASP A 123 4.41 0.06 18.93
CA ASP A 123 4.88 1.34 19.45
C ASP A 123 5.08 2.39 18.34
N VAL A 124 5.51 1.97 17.14
CA VAL A 124 5.62 2.85 15.97
C VAL A 124 4.25 3.34 15.53
N VAL A 125 3.26 2.45 15.47
CA VAL A 125 1.85 2.79 15.19
C VAL A 125 1.34 3.82 16.20
N THR A 126 1.51 3.54 17.49
CA THR A 126 1.03 4.42 18.57
C THR A 126 1.66 5.81 18.49
N LYS A 127 2.98 5.88 18.30
CA LYS A 127 3.73 7.14 18.17
C LYS A 127 3.29 7.94 16.95
N PHE A 128 3.12 7.28 15.81
CA PHE A 128 2.67 7.93 14.57
C PHE A 128 1.29 8.56 14.73
N LEU A 129 0.32 7.79 15.23
CA LEU A 129 -1.06 8.25 15.42
C LEU A 129 -1.14 9.42 16.39
N HIS A 130 -0.46 9.32 17.54
CA HIS A 130 -0.39 10.42 18.51
C HIS A 130 0.27 11.68 17.92
N LYS A 131 1.36 11.52 17.16
CA LYS A 131 2.07 12.66 16.53
C LYS A 131 1.21 13.40 15.50
N HIS A 132 0.35 12.68 14.79
CA HIS A 132 -0.47 13.22 13.71
C HIS A 132 -1.94 13.47 14.07
N ASP A 133 -2.30 13.30 15.35
CA ASP A 133 -3.68 13.41 15.87
C ASP A 133 -4.70 12.54 15.10
N MET A 134 -4.31 11.29 14.84
CA MET A 134 -5.10 10.29 14.13
C MET A 134 -5.47 9.14 15.06
N ASP A 135 -6.53 8.41 14.70
CA ASP A 135 -7.10 7.34 15.51
C ASP A 135 -6.75 5.94 14.98
N LEU A 136 -6.60 5.80 13.65
CA LEU A 136 -6.49 4.50 12.99
C LEU A 136 -5.56 4.55 11.77
N ILE A 137 -4.80 3.48 11.58
CA ILE A 137 -4.16 3.14 10.31
C ILE A 137 -4.99 2.03 9.63
N CYS A 138 -5.39 2.25 8.38
CA CYS A 138 -6.04 1.24 7.55
C CYS A 138 -5.11 0.83 6.41
N ARG A 139 -4.75 -0.45 6.34
CA ARG A 139 -3.81 -0.96 5.34
C ARG A 139 -4.23 -2.30 4.74
N ALA A 140 -3.47 -2.82 3.78
CA ALA A 140 -3.77 -4.08 3.09
C ALA A 140 -2.55 -5.03 3.06
N HIS A 141 -2.09 -5.44 1.87
CA HIS A 141 -0.81 -6.13 1.59
C HIS A 141 -0.58 -7.55 2.18
N GLN A 142 -1.04 -7.86 3.38
CA GLN A 142 -0.96 -9.19 3.98
C GLN A 142 -2.29 -9.93 3.87
N VAL A 143 -2.23 -11.22 3.50
CA VAL A 143 -3.37 -12.14 3.61
C VAL A 143 -3.65 -12.34 5.09
N VAL A 144 -4.92 -12.23 5.48
CA VAL A 144 -5.39 -12.44 6.85
C VAL A 144 -6.63 -13.33 6.82
N GLU A 145 -6.79 -14.19 7.82
CA GLU A 145 -7.77 -15.29 7.84
C GLU A 145 -9.21 -14.81 7.61
N ASP A 146 -9.68 -13.85 8.41
CA ASP A 146 -11.07 -13.35 8.30
C ASP A 146 -11.26 -12.24 7.24
N GLY A 147 -10.26 -12.00 6.38
CA GLY A 147 -10.23 -10.86 5.46
C GLY A 147 -10.02 -9.50 6.14
N TYR A 148 -9.93 -9.46 7.48
CA TYR A 148 -9.46 -8.31 8.24
C TYR A 148 -8.75 -8.76 9.53
N GLU A 149 -7.79 -7.97 9.99
CA GLU A 149 -7.10 -8.22 11.27
C GLU A 149 -6.75 -6.91 11.97
N PHE A 150 -6.97 -6.83 13.28
CA PHE A 150 -6.56 -5.68 14.08
C PHE A 150 -5.19 -5.89 14.73
N PHE A 151 -4.41 -4.81 14.76
CA PHE A 151 -3.08 -4.73 15.38
C PHE A 151 -2.99 -3.53 16.33
N ALA A 152 -1.96 -3.50 17.18
CA ALA A 152 -1.64 -2.39 18.08
C ALA A 152 -2.84 -1.86 18.89
N LYS A 153 -3.50 -2.73 19.66
CA LYS A 153 -4.73 -2.38 20.43
C LYS A 153 -5.83 -1.77 19.55
N ARG A 154 -6.01 -2.31 18.34
CA ARG A 154 -6.99 -1.88 17.33
C ARG A 154 -6.71 -0.50 16.72
N GLN A 155 -5.48 0.01 16.85
CA GLN A 155 -5.03 1.26 16.22
C GLN A 155 -4.55 1.06 14.78
N LEU A 156 -4.40 -0.19 14.33
CA LEU A 156 -4.19 -0.52 12.93
C LEU A 156 -5.13 -1.65 12.53
N VAL A 157 -5.65 -1.59 11.31
CA VAL A 157 -6.42 -2.67 10.68
C VAL A 157 -5.80 -3.03 9.33
N THR A 158 -5.57 -4.31 9.12
CA THR A 158 -5.24 -4.89 7.81
C THR A 158 -6.53 -5.38 7.18
N LEU A 159 -6.79 -5.01 5.92
CA LEU A 159 -7.93 -5.47 5.11
C LEU A 159 -7.42 -6.26 3.91
N PHE A 160 -8.04 -7.41 3.65
CA PHE A 160 -7.74 -8.25 2.51
C PHE A 160 -9.04 -8.70 1.83
N SER A 161 -9.24 -8.27 0.58
CA SER A 161 -10.53 -8.41 -0.11
C SER A 161 -10.56 -9.46 -1.22
N ALA A 162 -9.51 -10.30 -1.32
CA ALA A 162 -9.48 -11.41 -2.26
C ALA A 162 -9.72 -12.73 -1.49
N PRO A 163 -10.99 -13.19 -1.37
CA PRO A 163 -11.29 -14.46 -0.71
C PRO A 163 -10.73 -15.62 -1.53
N ASN A 164 -10.43 -16.73 -0.86
CA ASN A 164 -9.78 -17.88 -1.47
C ASN A 164 -8.51 -17.52 -2.27
N TYR A 165 -7.60 -16.78 -1.63
CA TYR A 165 -6.49 -16.15 -2.33
C TYR A 165 -5.65 -17.19 -3.09
N CYS A 166 -5.48 -16.99 -4.39
CA CYS A 166 -4.77 -17.91 -5.30
C CYS A 166 -5.27 -19.37 -5.31
N GLY A 167 -6.40 -19.70 -4.68
CA GLY A 167 -6.81 -21.09 -4.48
C GLY A 167 -6.02 -21.84 -3.40
N GLU A 168 -5.24 -21.12 -2.57
CA GLU A 168 -4.30 -21.68 -1.59
C GLU A 168 -4.65 -21.34 -0.13
N PHE A 169 -5.57 -20.41 0.08
CA PHE A 169 -6.02 -19.93 1.39
C PHE A 169 -7.55 -20.06 1.44
N ASP A 170 -8.13 -20.41 2.58
CA ASP A 170 -9.60 -20.50 2.75
C ASP A 170 -10.20 -19.18 3.25
#